data_AF-Q2NH20-F1
#
_entry.id   AF-Q2NH20-F1
#
_cell.length_a   1.000
_cell.length_b   1.000
_cell.length_c   1.000
_cell.angle_alpha   90.00
_cell.angle_beta   90.00
_cell.angle_gamma   90.00
#
_symmetry.space_group_name_H-M   'P 1'
#
loop_
_entity.id
_entity.type
_entity.pdbx_description
1 polymer ?
#
loop_
_entity_poly.entity_id
_entity_poly.type
_entity_poly.pdbx_seq_one_letter_code
_entity_poly.pdbx_strand_id
1 'polypeptide(L)'
;MGNCVIFLDEKRIPLNQQIRSQMLSKYPYYGAAGIIDYVNNYIFDDELILLGEDGSIIPTLASGKCWVSNHAHVLKNKKNINLYFLYNILSKIHFEKYNTGTIQPKLNKKTAKNIKIKITSKKEQEKIVDFMLSIGTKIKKIQKQIKFLKTFKKGLLQKMFC
;
A
#
# COMPACT_ATOMS: atom_id res chain seq x y z
N MET A 1 -15.25 -4.23 6.97
CA MET A 1 -13.83 -4.54 6.82
C MET A 1 -13.41 -5.49 7.91
N GLY A 2 -13.92 -5.33 9.14
CA GLY A 2 -13.61 -6.22 10.27
C GLY A 2 -13.86 -7.71 10.04
N ASN A 3 -14.75 -8.07 9.11
CA ASN A 3 -14.95 -9.47 8.73
C ASN A 3 -13.83 -10.03 7.84
N CYS A 4 -13.10 -9.17 7.12
CA CYS A 4 -12.07 -9.54 6.13
C CYS A 4 -10.64 -9.46 6.68
N VAL A 5 -10.40 -8.60 7.67
CA VAL A 5 -9.05 -8.29 8.18
C VAL A 5 -8.94 -8.47 9.69
N ILE A 6 -7.71 -8.67 10.14
CA ILE A 6 -7.26 -8.52 11.52
C ILE A 6 -6.48 -7.21 11.56
N PHE A 7 -6.89 -6.30 12.44
CA PHE A 7 -6.13 -5.08 12.70
C PHE A 7 -5.02 -5.39 13.70
N LEU A 8 -3.81 -4.94 13.40
CA LEU A 8 -2.62 -5.14 14.24
C LEU A 8 -2.10 -3.80 14.82
N ASP A 9 -2.95 -2.78 14.85
CA ASP A 9 -2.61 -1.42 15.26
C ASP A 9 -1.98 -1.35 16.66
N GLU A 10 -2.40 -2.26 17.55
CA GLU A 10 -1.90 -2.40 18.92
C GLU A 10 -0.45 -2.90 19.01
N LYS A 11 0.10 -3.47 17.93
CA LYS A 11 1.51 -3.89 17.86
C LYS A 11 2.45 -2.76 17.44
N ARG A 12 1.91 -1.63 16.95
CA ARG A 12 2.71 -0.49 16.49
C ARG A 12 3.40 0.19 17.67
N ILE A 13 4.63 0.65 17.45
CA ILE A 13 5.39 1.46 18.40
C ILE A 13 5.85 2.72 17.64
N PRO A 14 5.18 3.88 17.74
CA PRO A 14 5.55 5.04 16.94
C PRO A 14 6.92 5.59 17.34
N LEU A 15 7.71 6.00 16.35
CA LEU A 15 9.01 6.65 16.54
C LEU A 15 8.95 8.10 16.06
N ASN A 16 9.45 9.02 16.88
CA ASN A 16 9.61 10.42 16.48
C ASN A 16 10.76 10.57 15.46
N GLN A 17 10.81 11.72 14.79
CA GLN A 17 11.80 11.95 13.72
C GLN A 17 13.24 11.97 14.22
N GLN A 18 13.50 12.52 15.42
CA GLN A 18 14.84 12.58 16.00
C GLN A 18 15.42 11.18 16.21
N ILE A 19 14.65 10.28 16.83
CA ILE A 19 15.04 8.88 17.05
C ILE A 19 15.30 8.18 15.71
N ARG A 20 14.40 8.35 14.72
CA ARG A 20 14.58 7.71 13.40
C ARG A 20 15.84 8.16 12.70
N SER A 21 16.15 9.47 12.74
CA SER A 21 17.33 10.03 12.09
C SER A 21 18.67 9.52 12.64
N GLN A 22 18.66 8.95 13.85
CA GLN A 22 19.84 8.37 14.51
C GLN A 22 19.97 6.86 14.26
N MET A 23 18.98 6.22 13.64
CA MET A 23 18.99 4.79 13.35
C MET A 23 19.67 4.50 12.01
N LEU A 24 20.38 3.38 11.93
CA LEU A 24 20.89 2.85 10.65
C LEU A 24 19.72 2.56 9.70
N SER A 25 19.74 3.12 8.50
CA SER A 25 18.68 2.96 7.50
C SER A 25 18.69 1.55 6.87
N LYS A 26 17.90 0.62 7.42
CA LYS A 26 17.83 -0.77 6.93
C LYS A 26 16.42 -1.23 6.52
N TYR A 27 15.42 -1.00 7.37
CA TYR A 27 14.06 -1.46 7.18
C TYR A 27 13.11 -0.28 6.96
N PRO A 28 12.14 -0.37 6.04
CA PRO A 28 11.22 0.72 5.77
C PRO A 28 10.36 1.08 6.99
N TYR A 29 10.28 2.39 7.26
CA TYR A 29 9.36 2.99 8.21
C TYR A 29 8.20 3.64 7.45
N TYR A 30 7.00 3.08 7.61
CA TYR A 30 5.80 3.50 6.91
C TYR A 30 5.00 4.54 7.71
N GLY A 31 4.55 5.58 7.00
CA GLY A 31 3.54 6.54 7.44
C GLY A 31 2.18 6.30 6.79
N ALA A 32 1.31 7.31 6.82
CA ALA A 32 -0.06 7.22 6.27
C ALA A 32 -0.13 6.94 4.77
N ALA A 33 0.84 7.44 4.00
CA ALA A 33 0.83 7.43 2.53
C ALA A 33 1.99 6.63 1.91
N GLY A 34 2.65 5.76 2.69
CA GLY A 34 3.77 4.95 2.22
C GLY A 34 5.03 5.11 3.06
N ILE A 35 6.18 4.78 2.47
CA ILE A 35 7.49 4.83 3.15
C ILE A 35 7.88 6.30 3.35
N ILE A 36 8.23 6.66 4.58
CA ILE A 36 8.69 8.01 4.93
C ILE A 36 10.14 8.03 5.42
N ASP A 37 10.69 6.88 5.82
CA ASP A 37 12.06 6.75 6.31
C ASP A 37 12.52 5.29 6.35
N TYR A 38 13.73 5.05 6.85
CA TYR A 38 14.29 3.73 7.12
C TYR A 38 14.92 3.67 8.51
N VAL A 39 14.70 2.59 9.24
CA VAL A 39 15.15 2.36 10.61
C VAL A 39 15.96 1.06 10.73
N ASN A 40 16.63 0.85 11.85
CA ASN A 40 17.55 -0.28 12.02
C ASN A 40 16.88 -1.56 12.55
N ASN A 41 15.59 -1.50 12.88
CA ASN A 41 14.81 -2.62 13.40
C ASN A 41 13.41 -2.69 12.77
N TYR A 42 12.62 -3.72 13.07
CA TYR A 42 11.28 -3.94 12.52
C TYR A 42 10.33 -4.51 13.57
N ILE A 43 9.03 -4.29 13.36
CA ILE A 43 7.95 -4.85 14.20
C ILE A 43 7.23 -5.98 13.45
N PHE A 44 7.11 -5.82 12.13
CA PHE A 44 6.37 -6.75 11.27
C PHE A 44 7.33 -7.41 10.29
N ASP A 45 7.07 -8.67 9.97
CA ASP A 45 7.76 -9.44 8.92
C ASP A 45 6.71 -10.32 8.23
N ASP A 46 5.88 -9.70 7.38
CA ASP A 46 4.68 -10.31 6.82
C ASP A 46 4.24 -9.55 5.55
N GLU A 47 3.25 -10.07 4.82
CA GLU A 47 2.54 -9.32 3.79
C GLU A 47 1.31 -8.62 4.40
N LEU A 48 1.29 -7.30 4.33
CA LEU A 48 0.31 -6.46 5.01
C LEU A 48 -0.25 -5.39 4.06
N ILE A 49 -1.47 -4.92 4.38
CA ILE A 49 -1.99 -3.68 3.83
C ILE A 49 -1.93 -2.63 4.93
N LEU A 50 -1.31 -1.50 4.64
CA LEU A 50 -1.30 -0.33 5.49
C LEU A 50 -2.36 0.65 4.97
N LEU A 51 -3.28 1.08 5.82
CA LEU A 51 -4.32 2.03 5.44
C LEU A 51 -4.11 3.32 6.22
N GLY A 52 -3.86 4.43 5.52
CA GLY A 52 -3.68 5.74 6.16
C GLY A 52 -4.80 6.07 7.15
N GLU A 53 -4.42 6.46 8.36
CA GLU A 53 -5.35 6.85 9.44
C GLU A 53 -5.60 8.36 9.42
N ASP A 54 -4.54 9.16 9.21
CA ASP A 54 -4.58 10.63 9.20
C ASP A 54 -4.11 11.19 7.85
N GLY A 55 -4.81 12.22 7.36
CA GLY A 55 -4.51 12.87 6.09
C GLY A 55 -4.88 12.01 4.89
N SER A 56 -3.88 11.47 4.20
CA SER A 56 -4.09 10.67 3.00
C SER A 56 -4.45 9.22 3.36
N ILE A 57 -5.74 8.88 3.24
CA ILE A 57 -6.26 7.53 3.48
C ILE A 57 -6.01 6.66 2.24
N ILE A 58 -4.74 6.30 2.03
CA ILE A 58 -4.29 5.54 0.85
C ILE A 58 -3.87 4.14 1.29
N PRO A 59 -4.48 3.07 0.75
CA PRO A 59 -3.98 1.71 0.96
C PRO A 59 -2.59 1.55 0.35
N THR A 60 -1.65 1.00 1.11
CA THR A 60 -0.28 0.69 0.67
C THR A 60 0.04 -0.77 0.99
N LEU A 61 0.68 -1.49 0.07
CA LEU A 61 1.21 -2.82 0.35
C LEU A 61 2.57 -2.72 1.05
N ALA A 62 2.73 -3.47 2.13
CA ALA A 62 4.00 -3.69 2.81
C ALA A 62 4.33 -5.18 2.79
N SER A 63 5.58 -5.52 2.51
CA SER A 63 6.04 -6.92 2.43
C SER A 63 7.39 -7.05 3.13
N GLY A 64 7.52 -8.09 3.93
CA GLY A 64 8.72 -8.39 4.71
C GLY A 64 8.89 -7.46 5.90
N LYS A 65 10.15 -7.30 6.33
CA LYS A 65 10.54 -6.60 7.55
C LYS A 65 10.23 -5.10 7.46
N CYS A 66 9.32 -4.60 8.28
CA CYS A 66 8.96 -3.19 8.31
C CYS A 66 8.56 -2.68 9.69
N TRP A 67 8.55 -1.36 9.81
CA TRP A 67 8.04 -0.62 10.95
C TRP A 67 6.92 0.31 10.49
N VAL A 68 5.87 0.47 11.27
CA VAL A 68 4.70 1.28 10.91
C VAL A 68 4.40 2.32 11.99
N SER A 69 4.18 3.56 11.59
CA SER A 69 3.81 4.66 12.49
C SER A 69 2.36 4.57 12.97
N ASN A 70 2.00 5.40 13.94
CA ASN A 70 0.63 5.55 14.43
C ASN A 70 -0.34 6.17 13.41
N HIS A 71 0.14 6.66 12.26
CA HIS A 71 -0.70 7.29 11.23
C HIS A 71 -1.19 6.32 10.15
N ALA A 72 -0.99 5.01 10.30
CA ALA A 72 -1.51 4.00 9.38
C ALA A 72 -2.01 2.76 10.12
N HIS A 73 -3.24 2.34 9.84
CA HIS A 73 -3.76 1.04 10.30
C HIS A 73 -2.98 -0.10 9.67
N VAL A 74 -2.66 -1.12 10.46
CA VAL A 74 -1.95 -2.32 10.00
C VAL A 74 -2.96 -3.44 9.81
N LEU A 75 -3.21 -3.81 8.55
CA LEU A 75 -4.23 -4.78 8.19
C LEU A 75 -3.59 -6.08 7.70
N LYS A 76 -3.88 -7.18 8.40
CA LYS A 76 -3.59 -8.54 7.95
C LYS A 76 -4.86 -9.19 7.42
N ASN A 77 -4.82 -9.80 6.25
CA ASN A 77 -5.95 -10.54 5.69
C ASN A 77 -6.28 -11.78 6.53
N LYS A 78 -7.56 -12.14 6.64
CA LYS A 78 -7.96 -13.43 7.20
C LYS A 78 -7.71 -14.56 6.19
N LYS A 79 -7.62 -15.80 6.67
CA LYS A 79 -7.25 -17.03 5.91
C LYS A 79 -7.97 -17.21 4.56
N ASN A 80 -9.24 -16.82 4.48
CA ASN A 80 -10.10 -16.98 3.29
C ASN A 80 -10.13 -15.76 2.37
N ILE A 81 -9.32 -14.75 2.65
CA ILE A 81 -9.23 -13.52 1.88
C ILE A 81 -7.85 -13.44 1.26
N ASN A 82 -7.76 -13.27 -0.05
CA ASN A 82 -6.50 -12.98 -0.72
C ASN A 82 -6.11 -11.51 -0.47
N LEU A 83 -4.87 -11.28 -0.03
CA LEU A 83 -4.38 -9.94 0.33
C LEU A 83 -4.42 -8.97 -0.86
N TYR A 84 -3.93 -9.40 -2.02
CA TYR A 84 -3.91 -8.58 -3.23
C TYR A 84 -5.32 -8.28 -3.75
N PHE A 85 -6.24 -9.24 -3.64
CA PHE A 85 -7.66 -9.00 -3.95
C PHE A 85 -8.25 -7.93 -3.03
N LEU A 86 -8.03 -8.05 -1.73
CA LEU A 86 -8.49 -7.07 -0.75
C LEU A 86 -7.88 -5.68 -1.01
N TYR A 87 -6.57 -5.60 -1.26
CA TYR A 87 -5.90 -4.36 -1.62
C TYR A 87 -6.59 -3.68 -2.81
N ASN A 88 -6.85 -4.42 -3.89
CA ASN A 88 -7.53 -3.90 -5.07
C ASN A 88 -8.95 -3.38 -4.78
N ILE A 89 -9.68 -4.01 -3.86
CA ILE A 89 -10.98 -3.49 -3.41
C ILE A 89 -10.79 -2.20 -2.63
N LEU A 90 -9.90 -2.19 -1.64
CA LEU A 90 -9.67 -1.02 -0.79
C LEU A 90 -9.22 0.18 -1.62
N SER A 91 -8.37 -0.01 -2.62
CA SER A 91 -7.93 1.05 -3.53
C SER A 91 -9.05 1.67 -4.37
N LYS A 92 -10.23 1.03 -4.44
CA LYS A 92 -11.42 1.56 -5.15
C LYS A 92 -12.45 2.19 -4.21
N ILE A 93 -12.25 2.12 -2.89
CA ILE A 93 -13.17 2.72 -1.93
C ILE A 93 -12.90 4.23 -1.85
N HIS A 94 -13.97 5.01 -1.98
CA HIS A 94 -13.96 6.44 -1.66
C HIS A 94 -14.00 6.64 -0.15
N PHE A 95 -12.84 6.67 0.48
CA PHE A 95 -12.70 6.76 1.94
C PHE A 95 -13.16 8.12 2.51
N GLU A 96 -13.29 9.15 1.68
CA GLU A 96 -13.74 10.49 2.08
C GLU A 96 -15.14 10.44 2.72
N LYS A 97 -15.97 9.50 2.28
CA LYS A 97 -17.33 9.25 2.84
C LYS A 97 -17.32 8.74 4.28
N TYR A 98 -16.17 8.28 4.74
CA TYR A 98 -15.96 7.73 6.09
C TYR A 98 -15.05 8.63 6.93
N ASN A 99 -14.81 9.86 6.48
CA ASN A 99 -14.01 10.82 7.20
C ASN A 99 -14.67 11.14 8.57
N THR A 100 -13.86 11.08 9.62
CA THR A 100 -14.23 11.41 11.00
C THR A 100 -13.49 12.62 11.55
N GLY A 101 -12.56 13.19 10.78
CA GLY A 101 -11.80 14.37 11.15
C GLY A 101 -12.40 15.65 10.59
N THR A 102 -12.34 16.73 11.36
CA THR A 102 -12.88 18.06 11.02
C THR A 102 -11.88 18.92 10.27
N ILE A 103 -10.61 18.91 10.69
CA ILE A 103 -9.53 19.75 10.13
C ILE A 103 -8.69 18.97 9.13
N GLN A 104 -8.30 17.74 9.48
CA GLN A 104 -7.58 16.83 8.61
C GLN A 104 -8.41 15.56 8.45
N PRO A 105 -8.51 14.98 7.23
CA PRO A 105 -9.22 13.73 7.05
C PRO A 105 -8.67 12.65 7.97
N LYS A 106 -9.57 11.94 8.65
CA LYS A 106 -9.21 10.89 9.59
C LYS A 106 -10.15 9.70 9.44
N LEU A 107 -9.60 8.51 9.28
CA LEU A 107 -10.34 7.27 9.30
C LEU A 107 -9.96 6.50 10.55
N ASN A 108 -10.78 6.54 11.60
CA ASN A 108 -10.47 5.78 12.82
C ASN A 108 -10.76 4.27 12.67
N LYS A 109 -10.15 3.46 13.54
CA LYS A 109 -10.28 1.99 13.55
C LYS A 109 -11.75 1.51 13.63
N LYS A 110 -12.60 2.19 14.40
CA LYS A 110 -14.02 1.81 14.60
C LYS A 110 -14.80 2.00 13.29
N THR A 111 -14.65 3.14 12.65
CA THR A 111 -15.26 3.44 11.35
C THR A 111 -14.73 2.51 10.27
N ALA A 112 -13.40 2.33 10.20
CA ALA A 112 -12.75 1.42 9.25
C ALA A 112 -13.31 -0.01 9.37
N LYS A 113 -13.47 -0.53 10.60
CA LYS A 113 -14.05 -1.86 10.83
C LYS A 113 -15.44 -2.01 10.21
N ASN A 114 -16.27 -0.97 10.29
CA ASN A 114 -17.67 -0.97 9.87
C ASN A 114 -17.89 -0.83 8.35
N ILE A 115 -16.88 -0.45 7.58
CA ILE A 115 -16.98 -0.31 6.11
C ILE A 115 -17.42 -1.64 5.50
N LYS A 116 -18.57 -1.73 4.83
CA LYS A 116 -19.01 -3.01 4.23
C LYS A 116 -18.21 -3.34 2.98
N ILE A 117 -17.65 -4.55 2.92
CA ILE A 117 -16.88 -5.05 1.77
C ILE A 117 -17.57 -6.31 1.25
N LYS A 118 -17.88 -6.32 -0.04
CA LYS A 118 -18.39 -7.53 -0.72
C LYS A 118 -17.19 -8.40 -1.07
N ILE A 119 -17.24 -9.66 -0.69
CA ILE A 119 -16.20 -10.65 -0.96
C ILE A 119 -16.78 -11.82 -1.73
N THR A 120 -15.96 -12.44 -2.56
CA THR A 120 -16.30 -13.64 -3.34
C THR A 120 -15.57 -14.86 -2.76
N SER A 121 -15.76 -16.04 -3.37
CA SER A 121 -15.04 -17.25 -2.96
C SER A 121 -13.53 -17.07 -3.13
N LYS A 122 -12.70 -17.68 -2.28
CA LYS A 122 -11.24 -17.54 -2.35
C LYS A 122 -10.66 -17.89 -3.73
N LYS A 123 -11.18 -18.96 -4.35
CA LYS A 123 -10.80 -19.38 -5.70
C LYS A 123 -11.10 -18.33 -6.78
N GLU A 124 -12.22 -17.62 -6.64
CA GLU A 124 -12.57 -16.52 -7.53
C GLU A 124 -11.69 -15.30 -7.30
N GLN A 125 -11.37 -14.98 -6.04
CA GLN A 125 -10.43 -13.92 -5.70
C GLN A 125 -9.05 -14.16 -6.35
N GLU A 126 -8.54 -15.39 -6.29
CA GLU A 126 -7.27 -15.79 -6.92
C GLU A 126 -7.31 -15.59 -8.44
N LYS A 127 -8.35 -16.08 -9.12
CA LYS A 127 -8.53 -15.87 -10.57
C LYS A 127 -8.54 -14.38 -10.95
N ILE A 128 -9.24 -13.55 -10.16
CA ILE A 128 -9.31 -12.10 -10.39
C ILE A 128 -7.91 -11.49 -10.24
N VAL A 129 -7.18 -11.85 -9.18
CA VAL A 129 -5.81 -11.36 -8.95
C VAL A 129 -4.88 -11.77 -10.07
N ASP A 130 -4.90 -13.03 -10.49
CA ASP A 130 -4.07 -13.54 -11.58
C ASP A 130 -4.33 -12.79 -12.88
N PHE A 131 -5.61 -12.56 -13.19
CA PHE A 131 -6.01 -11.77 -14.35
C PHE A 131 -5.49 -10.33 -14.24
N MET A 132 -5.65 -9.66 -13.10
CA MET A 132 -5.15 -8.30 -12.88
C MET A 132 -3.62 -8.22 -13.00
N LEU A 133 -2.90 -9.22 -12.46
CA LEU A 133 -1.45 -9.32 -12.59
C LEU A 133 -1.04 -9.47 -14.06
N SER A 134 -1.72 -10.34 -14.82
CA SER A 134 -1.47 -10.53 -16.25
C SER A 134 -1.61 -9.22 -17.03
N ILE A 135 -2.65 -8.43 -16.76
CA ILE A 135 -2.84 -7.12 -17.37
C ILE A 135 -1.71 -6.16 -16.96
N GLY A 136 -1.38 -6.13 -15.66
CA GLY A 136 -0.30 -5.30 -15.12
C GLY A 136 1.05 -5.61 -15.77
N THR A 137 1.36 -6.88 -16.01
CA THR A 137 2.60 -7.28 -16.72
C THR A 137 2.62 -6.77 -18.16
N LYS A 138 1.48 -6.84 -18.87
CA LYS A 138 1.36 -6.35 -20.24
C LYS A 138 1.52 -4.83 -20.31
N ILE A 139 0.91 -4.08 -19.38
CA ILE A 139 1.07 -2.63 -19.26
C ILE A 139 2.54 -2.26 -19.06
N LYS A 140 3.22 -2.90 -18.10
CA LYS A 140 4.66 -2.65 -17.82
C LYS A 140 5.52 -2.93 -19.06
N LYS A 141 5.24 -4.01 -19.80
CA LYS A 141 5.97 -4.34 -21.04
C LYS A 141 5.80 -3.25 -22.10
N ILE A 142 4.57 -2.79 -22.32
CA ILE A 142 4.26 -1.72 -23.28
C ILE A 142 4.93 -0.40 -22.86
N GLN A 143 4.88 -0.04 -21.58
CA GLN A 143 5.56 1.16 -21.07
C GLN A 143 7.08 1.12 -21.30
N LYS A 144 7.71 -0.05 -21.10
CA LYS A 144 9.14 -0.25 -21.39
C LYS A 144 9.44 -0.07 -22.88
N GLN A 145 8.60 -0.62 -23.77
CA GLN A 145 8.73 -0.44 -25.22
C GLN A 145 8.60 1.04 -25.63
N ILE A 146 7.60 1.75 -25.09
CA ILE A 146 7.41 3.18 -25.34
C ILE A 146 8.64 3.97 -24.91
N LYS A 147 9.18 3.69 -23.70
CA LYS A 147 10.39 4.36 -23.20
C LYS A 147 11.58 4.11 -24.12
N PHE A 148 11.79 2.86 -24.53
CA PHE A 148 12.86 2.49 -25.45
C PHE A 148 12.74 3.23 -26.79
N LEU A 149 11.57 3.19 -27.43
CA LEU A 149 11.34 3.83 -28.73
C LEU A 149 11.54 5.35 -28.68
N LYS A 150 11.14 6.00 -27.57
CA LYS A 150 11.39 7.43 -27.35
C LYS A 150 12.90 7.72 -27.28
N THR A 151 13.65 6.93 -26.52
CA THR A 151 15.11 7.08 -26.42
C THR A 151 15.80 6.80 -27.76
N PHE A 152 15.38 5.75 -28.47
CA PHE A 152 15.93 5.38 -29.77
C PHE A 152 15.70 6.47 -30.82
N LYS A 153 14.47 6.99 -30.92
CA LYS A 153 14.15 8.13 -31.80
C LYS A 153 15.03 9.34 -31.51
N LYS A 154 15.24 9.68 -30.23
CA LYS A 154 16.11 10.79 -29.83
C LYS A 154 17.56 10.58 -30.29
N GLY A 155 18.09 9.37 -30.13
CA GLY A 155 19.45 9.03 -30.57
C GLY A 155 19.62 9.08 -32.09
N LEU A 156 18.63 8.63 -32.86
CA LEU A 156 18.66 8.74 -34.32
C LEU A 156 18.66 10.20 -34.78
N LEU A 157 17.79 11.04 -34.21
CA LEU A 157 17.74 12.46 -34.56
C LEU A 157 19.06 13.18 -34.23
N GLN A 158 19.69 12.86 -33.09
CA GLN A 158 21.02 13.40 -32.77
C GLN A 158 22.08 13.00 -33.79
N LYS A 159 22.08 11.75 -34.26
CA LYS A 159 23.03 11.29 -35.30
C LYS A 159 22.77 11.88 -36.69
N MET A 160 21.56 12.37 -36.96
CA MET A 160 21.19 12.91 -38.26
C MET A 160 21.47 14.41 -38.39
N PHE A 161 21.48 15.14 -37.27
CA PHE A 161 21.60 16.61 -37.25
C PHE A 161 22.80 17.11 -36.44
N CYS A 162 23.72 16.22 -36.07
CA CYS A 162 25.05 16.51 -35.54
C CYS A 162 26.08 15.84 -36.46
#